data_AF-A0A439CS19-F1
#
_entry.id   AF-A0A439CS19-F1
#
_cell.length_a   1.000
_cell.length_b   1.000
_cell.length_c   1.000
_cell.angle_alpha   90.00
_cell.angle_beta   90.00
_cell.angle_gamma   90.00
#
_symmetry.space_group_name_H-M   'P 1'
#
loop_
_entity.id
_entity.type
_entity.pdbx_description
1 polymer ?
#
loop_
_entity_poly.entity_id
_entity_poly.type
_entity_poly.pdbx_seq_one_letter_code
_entity_poly.pdbx_strand_id
1 'polypeptide(L)'
;MKVGEAAPIGQGKDLTEQFIESISPGFESNTTPNRTDVNRHYRLMQWVNDYWIWEFASWIVSSLLLAGVVLTLSLHQDQPLPEWPFGITINALISFLSSLSTSTLVVVISSIIGQRSWATLASAERPLRQLELNVTSIAGLVVIASLATVPFVQQITQIQLANSAVDTATIPALRNYANRELDDIFLILDKPLSYGIVPSIVTSGFYRGLYFSGNLSDTLTRNSLLSRTTCSTGNCTYPDFDSLAICSACANVTNQLSMSRGLSRYNNSVPQWTLPNGFAVDVDPNKTGLPVVNITAVQPCEKSDLTSCGATAQECTLYWCLNRYKSSVVQGLLYEDIMDTVKYGFTTNANLLENDTYVFQTNYTSLAQETTTKFNVSKWGSASLTDLIAETLTQEVFWWGANGTDAIEAVVSLDPTFPSVPLDMSPTFEALALSLTSAVCSYSHDEMSLRQVSGQALQAIPRLRVRWEWITLPFALQIISLLLLCYTVVKTSLKRRPVWKSSFLATVFFGVRLRSMIPDSVPNRFIDMKILADKIKFSTRKAE
;
A
#
# COMPACT_ATOMS: atom_id res chain seq x y z
N MET A 1 11.16 12.58 -98.95
CA MET A 1 9.69 12.45 -98.98
C MET A 1 9.10 13.85 -99.00
N LYS A 2 8.06 14.02 -99.84
CA LYS A 2 7.48 15.24 -100.41
C LYS A 2 7.19 16.37 -99.39
N VAL A 3 7.59 17.63 -99.66
CA VAL A 3 6.86 18.74 -100.36
C VAL A 3 5.62 19.20 -99.54
N GLY A 4 5.37 20.48 -99.22
CA GLY A 4 5.91 21.75 -99.73
C GLY A 4 5.41 23.00 -98.98
N GLU A 5 5.78 24.14 -99.55
CA GLU A 5 5.72 25.55 -99.14
C GLU A 5 4.35 26.24 -98.96
N ALA A 6 4.42 27.39 -98.24
CA ALA A 6 3.77 28.70 -98.46
C ALA A 6 2.24 28.81 -98.52
N ALA A 7 1.54 29.89 -98.14
CA ALA A 7 1.74 31.13 -97.38
C ALA A 7 0.28 31.70 -97.14
N PRO A 8 -0.01 33.00 -96.93
CA PRO A 8 -0.80 33.51 -95.80
C PRO A 8 -2.22 34.04 -96.20
N ILE A 9 -2.79 34.92 -95.35
CA ILE A 9 -4.06 35.70 -95.49
C ILE A 9 -5.25 34.98 -94.84
N GLY A 10 -6.10 35.56 -93.98
CA GLY A 10 -6.28 36.93 -93.49
C GLY A 10 -7.58 36.95 -92.66
N GLN A 11 -7.70 37.97 -91.80
CA GLN A 11 -8.92 38.46 -91.13
C GLN A 11 -9.90 37.46 -90.51
N GLY A 12 -9.94 37.41 -89.18
CA GLY A 12 -11.00 36.78 -88.40
C GLY A 12 -11.26 37.56 -87.12
N LYS A 13 -11.73 38.82 -87.25
CA LYS A 13 -12.06 39.70 -86.12
C LYS A 13 -13.43 39.38 -85.49
N ASP A 14 -14.03 38.24 -85.80
CA ASP A 14 -15.45 37.95 -85.54
C ASP A 14 -15.72 36.68 -84.71
N LEU A 15 -14.68 35.94 -84.31
CA LEU A 15 -14.84 34.67 -83.57
C LEU A 15 -14.79 34.83 -82.04
N THR A 16 -14.16 35.89 -81.53
CA THR A 16 -14.06 36.13 -80.08
C THR A 16 -15.33 36.75 -79.49
N GLU A 17 -16.06 37.58 -80.24
CA GLU A 17 -17.33 38.15 -79.77
C GLU A 17 -18.46 37.11 -79.79
N GLN A 18 -18.52 36.24 -80.81
CA GLN A 18 -19.48 35.11 -80.82
C GLN A 18 -19.19 34.05 -79.74
N PHE A 19 -17.92 33.84 -79.36
CA PHE A 19 -17.60 32.90 -78.28
C PHE A 19 -18.01 33.44 -76.90
N ILE A 20 -17.97 34.77 -76.71
CA ILE A 20 -18.35 35.43 -75.44
C ILE A 20 -19.88 35.42 -75.23
N GLU A 21 -20.68 35.55 -76.30
CA GLU A 21 -22.15 35.44 -76.18
C GLU A 21 -22.64 34.00 -75.96
N SER A 22 -21.90 32.98 -76.41
CA SER A 22 -22.32 31.57 -76.27
C SER A 22 -22.14 30.98 -74.85
N ILE A 23 -21.46 31.68 -73.93
CA ILE A 23 -21.13 31.20 -72.57
C ILE A 23 -22.04 31.82 -71.48
N SER A 24 -23.06 32.60 -71.86
CA SER A 24 -24.04 33.12 -70.89
C SER A 24 -25.32 32.29 -70.89
N PRO A 25 -25.44 31.20 -70.10
CA PRO A 25 -26.75 30.64 -69.83
C PRO A 25 -27.53 31.64 -68.98
N GLY A 26 -28.76 31.93 -69.41
CA GLY A 26 -29.69 32.83 -68.73
C GLY A 26 -29.74 32.58 -67.23
N PHE A 27 -29.56 33.65 -66.47
CA PHE A 27 -29.72 33.68 -65.03
C PHE A 27 -31.21 33.61 -64.69
N GLU A 28 -31.78 32.41 -64.59
CA GLU A 28 -33.07 32.20 -63.92
C GLU A 28 -32.83 31.86 -62.45
N SER A 29 -33.06 32.83 -61.57
CA SER A 29 -33.11 32.62 -60.13
C SER A 29 -34.51 32.17 -59.69
N ASN A 30 -34.76 30.86 -59.68
CA ASN A 30 -35.94 30.33 -59.00
C ASN A 30 -35.58 29.90 -57.56
N THR A 31 -36.35 30.46 -56.61
CA THR A 31 -36.26 30.39 -55.13
C THR A 31 -35.22 31.28 -54.45
N THR A 32 -35.54 32.57 -54.32
CA THR A 32 -34.86 33.50 -53.41
C THR A 32 -35.43 33.36 -51.98
N PRO A 33 -34.62 33.02 -50.96
CA PRO A 33 -35.02 33.21 -49.56
C PRO A 33 -35.22 34.71 -49.24
N ASN A 34 -36.11 35.02 -48.28
CA ASN A 34 -36.47 36.39 -47.91
C ASN A 34 -35.23 37.28 -47.66
N ARG A 35 -35.05 38.33 -48.48
CA ARG A 35 -33.86 39.21 -48.54
C ARG A 35 -33.48 39.89 -47.21
N THR A 36 -34.41 39.99 -46.26
CA THR A 36 -34.19 40.60 -44.93
C THR A 36 -33.54 39.66 -43.93
N ASP A 37 -33.92 38.38 -43.89
CA ASP A 37 -33.38 37.39 -42.95
C ASP A 37 -31.97 36.94 -43.34
N VAL A 38 -31.75 36.80 -44.66
CA VAL A 38 -30.45 36.54 -45.27
C VAL A 38 -29.42 37.60 -44.82
N ASN A 39 -29.82 38.89 -44.84
CA ASN A 39 -28.95 39.98 -44.43
C ASN A 39 -28.63 39.99 -42.91
N ARG A 40 -29.55 39.56 -42.05
CA ARG A 40 -29.32 39.54 -40.59
C ARG A 40 -28.35 38.42 -40.19
N HIS A 41 -28.52 37.23 -40.77
CA HIS A 41 -27.64 36.09 -40.53
C HIS A 41 -26.20 36.37 -40.95
N TYR A 42 -25.99 36.90 -42.17
CA TYR A 42 -24.65 37.23 -42.65
C TYR A 42 -23.98 38.37 -41.85
N ARG A 43 -24.74 39.38 -41.39
CA ARG A 43 -24.21 40.44 -40.50
C ARG A 43 -23.79 39.90 -39.14
N LEU A 44 -24.57 39.00 -38.55
CA LEU A 44 -24.22 38.35 -37.28
C LEU A 44 -22.94 37.52 -37.45
N MET A 45 -22.86 36.68 -38.49
CA MET A 45 -21.67 35.87 -38.79
C MET A 45 -20.45 36.73 -39.09
N GLN A 46 -20.64 37.89 -39.71
CA GLN A 46 -19.59 38.89 -39.90
C GLN A 46 -19.08 39.45 -38.59
N TRP A 47 -19.98 39.89 -37.72
CA TRP A 47 -19.60 40.40 -36.41
C TRP A 47 -18.85 39.33 -35.59
N VAL A 48 -19.36 38.10 -35.55
CA VAL A 48 -18.72 36.97 -34.86
C VAL A 48 -17.32 36.68 -35.40
N ASN A 49 -17.13 36.76 -36.73
CA ASN A 49 -15.82 36.55 -37.34
C ASN A 49 -14.84 37.71 -37.09
N ASP A 50 -15.31 38.95 -37.26
CA ASP A 50 -14.49 40.16 -37.15
C ASP A 50 -14.01 40.38 -35.70
N TYR A 51 -14.83 39.99 -34.70
CA TYR A 51 -14.51 40.10 -33.26
C TYR A 51 -13.87 38.84 -32.64
N TRP A 52 -13.52 37.81 -33.43
CA TRP A 52 -12.82 36.60 -32.95
C TRP A 52 -13.55 35.85 -31.81
N ILE A 53 -14.89 35.91 -31.81
CA ILE A 53 -15.71 35.41 -30.68
C ILE A 53 -15.57 33.90 -30.52
N TRP A 54 -15.51 33.15 -31.63
CA TRP A 54 -15.34 31.69 -31.59
C TRP A 54 -14.00 31.27 -31.01
N GLU A 55 -12.94 32.03 -31.27
CA GLU A 55 -11.60 31.74 -30.76
C GLU A 55 -11.49 32.03 -29.27
N PHE A 56 -12.05 33.15 -28.80
CA PHE A 56 -12.15 33.44 -27.37
C PHE A 56 -13.05 32.44 -26.63
N ALA A 57 -14.20 32.08 -27.20
CA ALA A 57 -15.07 31.06 -26.63
C ALA A 57 -14.37 29.70 -26.52
N SER A 58 -13.65 29.30 -27.57
CA SER A 58 -12.89 28.05 -27.59
C SER A 58 -11.74 28.05 -26.57
N TRP A 59 -11.05 29.18 -26.40
CA TRP A 59 -10.04 29.36 -25.37
C TRP A 59 -10.61 29.32 -23.94
N ILE A 60 -11.77 29.95 -23.72
CA ILE A 60 -12.48 29.92 -22.43
C ILE A 60 -12.91 28.49 -22.10
N VAL A 61 -13.50 27.76 -23.04
CA VAL A 61 -13.88 26.35 -22.86
C VAL A 61 -12.65 25.51 -22.52
N SER A 62 -11.55 25.69 -23.24
CA SER A 62 -10.28 25.00 -22.96
C SER A 62 -9.77 25.27 -21.55
N SER A 63 -9.83 26.53 -21.10
CA SER A 63 -9.41 26.97 -19.76
C SER A 63 -10.30 26.41 -18.65
N LEU A 64 -11.63 26.39 -18.86
CA LEU A 64 -12.58 25.80 -17.90
C LEU A 64 -12.37 24.29 -17.74
N LEU A 65 -12.10 23.58 -18.84
CA LEU A 65 -11.79 22.15 -18.80
C LEU A 65 -10.49 21.87 -18.05
N LEU A 66 -9.46 22.69 -18.26
CA LEU A 66 -8.20 22.57 -17.51
C LEU A 66 -8.43 22.86 -16.01
N ALA A 67 -9.20 23.89 -15.67
CA ALA A 67 -9.58 24.17 -14.29
C ALA A 67 -10.37 23.01 -13.65
N GLY A 68 -11.21 22.31 -14.41
CA GLY A 68 -11.88 21.08 -13.98
C GLY A 68 -10.91 19.95 -13.63
N VAL A 69 -9.82 19.81 -14.40
CA VAL A 69 -8.73 18.85 -14.06
C VAL A 69 -8.04 19.25 -12.75
N VAL A 70 -7.72 20.54 -12.57
CA VAL A 70 -7.10 21.04 -11.32
C VAL A 70 -7.99 20.79 -10.11
N LEU A 71 -9.29 21.09 -10.25
CA LEU A 71 -10.25 20.96 -9.18
C LEU A 71 -10.45 19.50 -8.77
N THR A 72 -10.60 18.59 -9.75
CA THR A 72 -10.75 17.16 -9.45
C THR A 72 -9.52 16.60 -8.74
N LEU A 73 -8.31 17.00 -9.16
CA LEU A 73 -7.06 16.64 -8.49
C LEU A 73 -6.94 17.20 -7.08
N SER A 74 -7.29 18.47 -6.87
CA SER A 74 -7.21 19.12 -5.56
C SER A 74 -8.18 18.52 -4.55
N LEU A 75 -9.38 18.11 -4.98
CA LEU A 75 -10.38 17.52 -4.10
C LEU A 75 -10.02 16.10 -3.65
N HIS A 76 -9.25 15.36 -4.46
CA HIS A 76 -8.87 13.98 -4.19
C HIS A 76 -7.41 13.84 -3.74
N GLN A 77 -6.75 14.95 -3.40
CA GLN A 77 -5.37 14.91 -2.94
C GLN A 77 -5.24 14.20 -1.60
N ASP A 78 -4.31 13.23 -1.51
CA ASP A 78 -4.00 12.43 -0.32
C ASP A 78 -5.16 11.54 0.18
N GLN A 79 -6.19 11.37 -0.65
CA GLN A 79 -7.33 10.48 -0.38
C GLN A 79 -7.14 9.09 -1.00
N PRO A 80 -7.81 8.05 -0.45
CA PRO A 80 -7.90 6.74 -1.11
C PRO A 80 -8.54 6.89 -2.48
N LEU A 81 -8.25 5.96 -3.40
CA LEU A 81 -8.85 5.99 -4.73
C LEU A 81 -10.38 5.94 -4.61
N PRO A 82 -11.11 6.92 -5.19
CA PRO A 82 -12.56 6.91 -5.11
C PRO A 82 -13.13 5.79 -5.96
N GLU A 83 -14.09 5.05 -5.41
CA GLU A 83 -14.88 4.07 -6.14
C GLU A 83 -16.10 4.77 -6.75
N TRP A 84 -16.00 5.19 -8.02
CA TRP A 84 -17.12 5.78 -8.73
C TRP A 84 -18.10 4.70 -9.22
N PRO A 85 -19.42 4.93 -9.16
CA PRO A 85 -20.45 3.92 -9.44
C PRO A 85 -20.42 3.36 -10.87
N PHE A 86 -19.78 4.07 -11.80
CA PHE A 86 -19.64 3.66 -13.20
C PHE A 86 -18.28 2.99 -13.51
N GLY A 87 -17.44 2.75 -12.51
CA GLY A 87 -16.11 2.14 -12.69
C GLY A 87 -15.11 3.02 -13.46
N ILE A 88 -15.41 4.30 -13.67
CA ILE A 88 -14.51 5.25 -14.33
C ILE A 88 -13.36 5.56 -13.36
N THR A 89 -12.11 5.44 -13.81
CA THR A 89 -10.94 5.79 -13.00
C THR A 89 -10.65 7.28 -13.07
N ILE A 90 -10.00 7.84 -12.04
CA ILE A 90 -9.52 9.23 -12.05
C ILE A 90 -8.66 9.52 -13.29
N ASN A 91 -7.77 8.59 -13.66
CA ASN A 91 -6.90 8.73 -14.83
C ASN A 91 -7.70 8.78 -16.14
N ALA A 92 -8.81 8.03 -16.24
CA ALA A 92 -9.68 8.09 -17.42
C ALA A 92 -10.39 9.45 -17.53
N LEU A 93 -10.94 9.97 -16.42
CA LEU A 93 -11.59 11.29 -16.40
C LEU A 93 -10.60 12.40 -16.78
N ILE A 94 -9.42 12.40 -16.18
CA ILE A 94 -8.38 13.40 -16.43
C ILE A 94 -7.89 13.33 -17.88
N SER A 95 -7.69 12.12 -18.43
CA SER A 95 -7.30 11.93 -19.83
C SER A 95 -8.36 12.46 -20.79
N PHE A 96 -9.63 12.24 -20.50
CA PHE A 96 -10.74 12.75 -21.30
C PHE A 96 -10.81 14.29 -21.28
N LEU A 97 -10.81 14.89 -20.08
CA LEU A 97 -10.89 16.35 -19.92
C LEU A 97 -9.68 17.07 -20.53
N SER A 98 -8.47 16.53 -20.36
CA SER A 98 -7.24 17.11 -20.94
C SER A 98 -7.19 16.98 -22.46
N SER A 99 -7.66 15.86 -23.03
CA SER A 99 -7.76 15.68 -24.48
C SER A 99 -8.73 16.68 -25.10
N LEU A 100 -9.87 16.92 -24.46
CA LEU A 100 -10.86 17.90 -24.92
C LEU A 100 -10.36 19.35 -24.78
N SER A 101 -9.69 19.66 -23.67
CA SER A 101 -9.03 20.96 -23.44
C SER A 101 -7.97 21.23 -24.51
N THR A 102 -7.16 20.23 -24.85
CA THR A 102 -6.11 20.36 -25.87
C THR A 102 -6.71 20.52 -27.27
N SER A 103 -7.75 19.75 -27.61
CA SER A 103 -8.41 19.83 -28.92
C SER A 103 -9.00 21.22 -29.17
N THR A 104 -9.66 21.79 -28.16
CA THR A 104 -10.23 23.15 -28.24
C THR A 104 -9.15 24.23 -28.32
N LEU A 105 -8.01 24.04 -27.64
CA LEU A 105 -6.85 24.94 -27.75
C LEU A 105 -6.20 24.91 -29.14
N VAL A 106 -6.09 23.73 -29.76
CA VAL A 106 -5.52 23.58 -31.12
C VAL A 106 -6.37 24.31 -32.16
N VAL A 107 -7.70 24.33 -32.01
CA VAL A 107 -8.58 25.14 -32.88
C VAL A 107 -8.19 26.61 -32.83
N VAL A 108 -7.96 27.16 -31.64
CA VAL A 108 -7.51 28.56 -31.46
C VAL A 108 -6.15 28.77 -32.13
N ILE A 109 -5.18 27.90 -31.87
CA ILE A 109 -3.83 28.03 -32.45
C ILE A 109 -3.86 27.96 -33.99
N SER A 110 -4.69 27.08 -34.57
CA SER A 110 -4.82 26.94 -36.02
C SER A 110 -5.31 28.24 -36.69
N SER A 111 -6.24 28.96 -36.03
CA SER A 111 -6.77 30.23 -36.53
C SER A 111 -5.72 31.36 -36.49
N ILE A 112 -4.89 31.37 -35.45
CA ILE A 112 -3.76 32.31 -35.27
C ILE A 112 -2.74 32.10 -36.40
N ILE A 113 -2.38 30.83 -36.68
CA ILE A 113 -1.46 30.47 -37.77
C ILE A 113 -2.02 30.95 -39.11
N GLY A 114 -3.27 30.58 -39.42
CA GLY A 114 -3.91 30.95 -40.68
C GLY A 114 -3.93 32.45 -40.91
N GLN A 115 -4.39 33.23 -39.92
CA GLN A 115 -4.45 34.69 -40.06
C GLN A 115 -3.06 35.32 -40.23
N ARG A 116 -2.05 34.80 -39.53
CA ARG A 116 -0.69 35.33 -39.63
C ARG A 116 -0.05 35.04 -40.99
N SER A 117 -0.38 33.90 -41.60
CA SER A 117 0.01 33.58 -42.98
C SER A 117 -0.61 34.57 -43.96
N TRP A 118 -1.93 34.83 -43.88
CA TRP A 118 -2.61 35.84 -44.70
C TRP A 118 -2.05 37.25 -44.51
N ALA A 119 -1.77 37.62 -43.27
CA ALA A 119 -1.16 38.89 -42.93
C ALA A 119 0.24 39.05 -43.57
N THR A 120 1.01 37.97 -43.70
CA THR A 120 2.31 38.00 -44.36
C THR A 120 2.14 38.22 -45.86
N LEU A 121 1.23 37.48 -46.49
CA LEU A 121 0.91 37.59 -47.91
C LEU A 121 0.42 38.99 -48.30
N ALA A 122 -0.39 39.63 -47.45
CA ALA A 122 -0.93 40.96 -47.71
C ALA A 122 0.09 42.10 -47.58
N SER A 123 1.34 41.84 -47.13
CA SER A 123 2.26 42.90 -46.70
C SER A 123 3.50 43.11 -47.55
N ALA A 124 3.86 42.16 -48.43
CA ALA A 124 5.01 42.29 -49.32
C ALA A 124 4.90 41.32 -50.49
N GLU A 125 5.27 41.76 -51.70
CA GLU A 125 5.56 40.88 -52.84
C GLU A 125 6.82 40.07 -52.50
N ARG A 126 6.63 38.81 -52.09
CA ARG A 126 7.71 37.89 -51.75
C ARG A 126 7.57 36.62 -52.57
N PRO A 127 8.68 35.95 -52.90
CA PRO A 127 8.62 34.64 -53.56
C PRO A 127 7.83 33.66 -52.66
N LEU A 128 6.85 32.96 -53.25
CA LEU A 128 5.91 32.05 -52.56
C LEU A 128 6.62 31.03 -51.65
N ARG A 129 7.84 30.61 -51.99
CA ARG A 129 8.68 29.71 -51.20
C ARG A 129 9.04 30.25 -49.80
N GLN A 130 9.11 31.57 -49.61
CA GLN A 130 9.41 32.17 -48.30
C GLN A 130 8.20 32.21 -47.35
N LEU A 131 7.00 31.82 -47.81
CA LEU A 131 5.80 31.71 -46.97
C LEU A 131 5.93 30.57 -45.94
N GLU A 132 6.78 29.57 -46.21
CA GLU A 132 6.94 28.39 -45.36
C GLU A 132 7.80 28.60 -44.10
N LEU A 133 8.72 29.58 -44.07
CA LEU A 133 9.92 29.44 -43.22
C LEU A 133 10.07 30.31 -41.96
N ASN A 134 9.40 31.46 -41.78
CA ASN A 134 9.80 32.39 -40.70
C ASN A 134 8.77 32.72 -39.61
N VAL A 135 7.51 32.32 -39.76
CA VAL A 135 6.43 32.77 -38.87
C VAL A 135 5.50 31.64 -38.42
N THR A 136 5.45 30.57 -39.21
CA THR A 136 4.89 29.25 -38.93
C THR A 136 5.67 28.48 -37.86
N SER A 137 6.96 28.77 -37.66
CA SER A 137 7.83 28.02 -36.74
C SER A 137 7.42 28.12 -35.27
N ILE A 138 7.23 29.34 -34.72
CA ILE A 138 6.86 29.52 -33.29
C ILE A 138 5.48 28.93 -33.01
N ALA A 139 4.51 29.16 -33.89
CA ALA A 139 3.17 28.65 -33.70
C ALA A 139 3.10 27.13 -33.93
N GLY A 140 3.91 26.57 -34.82
CA GLY A 140 4.10 25.13 -34.99
C GLY A 140 4.72 24.47 -33.75
N LEU A 141 5.70 25.11 -33.11
CA LEU A 141 6.24 24.65 -31.82
C LEU A 141 5.19 24.63 -30.72
N VAL A 142 4.29 25.62 -30.67
CA VAL A 142 3.16 25.65 -29.73
C VAL A 142 2.17 24.52 -30.01
N VAL A 143 1.90 24.17 -31.28
CA VAL A 143 1.08 23.00 -31.62
C VAL A 143 1.74 21.71 -31.15
N ILE A 144 3.04 21.52 -31.43
CA ILE A 144 3.78 20.32 -30.98
C ILE A 144 3.77 20.22 -29.45
N ALA A 145 4.05 21.32 -28.76
CA ALA A 145 3.99 21.39 -27.30
C ALA A 145 2.56 21.13 -26.77
N SER A 146 1.52 21.57 -27.48
CA SER A 146 0.14 21.28 -27.12
C SER A 146 -0.22 19.81 -27.26
N LEU A 147 0.41 19.04 -28.15
CA LEU A 147 0.19 17.59 -28.20
C LEU A 147 0.82 16.86 -27.01
N ALA A 148 1.84 17.46 -26.38
CA ALA A 148 2.50 16.91 -25.21
C ALA A 148 1.71 17.15 -23.90
N THR A 149 0.65 17.97 -23.88
CA THR A 149 -0.15 18.21 -22.67
C THR A 149 -0.82 16.94 -22.17
N VAL A 150 -1.30 16.07 -23.05
CA VAL A 150 -2.00 14.83 -22.67
C VAL A 150 -1.10 13.90 -21.86
N PRO A 151 0.09 13.48 -22.35
CA PRO A 151 0.99 12.64 -21.55
C PRO A 151 1.52 13.34 -20.29
N PHE A 152 1.73 14.66 -20.32
CA PHE A 152 2.14 15.42 -19.13
C PHE A 152 1.06 15.41 -18.04
N VAL A 153 -0.20 15.59 -18.42
CA VAL A 153 -1.32 15.60 -17.48
C VAL A 153 -1.54 14.19 -16.89
N GLN A 154 -1.28 13.13 -17.65
CA GLN A 154 -1.31 11.76 -17.12
C GLN A 154 -0.22 11.48 -16.07
N GLN A 155 0.93 12.17 -16.13
CA GLN A 155 2.01 12.03 -15.14
C GLN A 155 1.75 12.81 -13.83
N ILE A 156 0.67 13.59 -13.76
CA ILE A 156 0.32 14.33 -12.53
C ILE A 156 -0.09 13.37 -11.41
N THR A 157 -0.72 12.25 -11.75
CA THR A 157 -1.24 11.29 -10.77
C THR A 157 -0.20 10.22 -10.45
N GLN A 158 0.25 10.18 -9.20
CA GLN A 158 1.09 9.10 -8.69
C GLN A 158 0.31 8.33 -7.63
N ILE A 159 0.21 7.01 -7.81
CA ILE A 159 -0.37 6.13 -6.79
C ILE A 159 0.75 5.76 -5.82
N GLN A 160 0.59 6.10 -4.55
CA GLN A 160 1.49 5.68 -3.48
C GLN A 160 0.74 4.75 -2.52
N LEU A 161 1.37 3.65 -2.12
CA LEU A 161 0.81 2.80 -1.09
C LEU A 161 1.08 3.43 0.27
N ALA A 162 0.02 3.67 1.03
CA ALA A 162 0.11 4.18 2.39
C ALA A 162 -0.49 3.16 3.35
N ASN A 163 0.27 2.80 4.39
CA ASN A 163 -0.24 1.95 5.46
C ASN A 163 -1.27 2.73 6.25
N SER A 164 -2.49 2.21 6.30
CA SER A 164 -3.60 2.78 7.07
C SER A 164 -4.14 1.74 8.03
N ALA A 165 -4.49 2.16 9.24
CA ALA A 165 -5.22 1.30 10.18
C ALA A 165 -6.65 1.11 9.67
N VAL A 166 -7.01 -0.13 9.35
CA VAL A 166 -8.34 -0.48 8.80
C VAL A 166 -9.21 -1.15 9.85
N ASP A 167 -8.59 -1.93 10.73
CA ASP A 167 -9.28 -2.74 11.72
C ASP A 167 -8.49 -2.78 13.03
N THR A 168 -9.16 -3.21 14.11
CA THR A 168 -8.55 -3.37 15.44
C THR A 168 -8.00 -4.78 15.57
N ALA A 169 -6.69 -4.90 15.77
CA ALA A 169 -6.04 -6.17 16.05
C ALA A 169 -6.07 -6.44 17.57
N THR A 170 -6.12 -7.69 18.01
CA THR A 170 -6.00 -8.01 19.45
C THR A 170 -4.98 -9.11 19.72
N ILE A 171 -4.20 -8.91 20.78
CA ILE A 171 -3.25 -9.88 21.32
C ILE A 171 -3.61 -10.19 22.77
N PRO A 172 -3.68 -11.48 23.18
CA PRO A 172 -3.96 -11.84 24.56
C PRO A 172 -2.81 -11.47 25.49
N ALA A 173 -3.11 -10.79 26.60
CA ALA A 173 -2.18 -10.54 27.69
C ALA A 173 -2.80 -11.00 29.02
N LEU A 174 -2.02 -11.76 29.78
CA LEU A 174 -2.44 -12.30 31.06
C LEU A 174 -2.23 -11.28 32.17
N ARG A 175 -3.33 -10.97 32.89
CA ARG A 175 -3.27 -10.08 34.05
C ARG A 175 -3.42 -10.81 35.38
N ASN A 176 -4.39 -11.72 35.45
CA ASN A 176 -4.71 -12.47 36.66
C ASN A 176 -4.81 -13.95 36.33
N TYR A 177 -3.96 -14.78 36.94
CA TYR A 177 -4.06 -16.23 36.88
C TYR A 177 -4.74 -16.76 38.14
N ALA A 178 -6.03 -17.08 38.02
CA ALA A 178 -6.83 -17.66 39.10
C ALA A 178 -7.00 -19.17 38.93
N ASN A 179 -7.10 -19.90 40.05
CA ASN A 179 -7.58 -21.28 40.03
C ASN A 179 -9.12 -21.27 40.06
N ARG A 180 -9.74 -22.29 39.46
CA ARG A 180 -11.16 -22.58 39.69
C ARG A 180 -11.29 -23.07 41.12
N GLU A 181 -11.79 -22.23 42.03
CA GLU A 181 -12.35 -22.73 43.28
C GLU A 181 -13.53 -23.63 42.90
N LEU A 182 -13.40 -24.94 43.14
CA LEU A 182 -14.52 -25.87 43.08
C LEU A 182 -15.40 -25.59 44.28
N ASP A 183 -16.17 -24.52 44.19
CA ASP A 183 -16.96 -23.98 45.29
C ASP A 183 -18.17 -24.86 45.70
N ASP A 184 -18.23 -26.15 45.32
CA ASP A 184 -19.36 -27.02 45.73
C ASP A 184 -19.17 -28.56 45.63
N ILE A 185 -17.98 -29.10 45.26
CA ILE A 185 -17.79 -30.56 45.11
C ILE A 185 -16.98 -31.20 46.26
N PHE A 186 -16.66 -30.46 47.33
CA PHE A 186 -15.81 -30.99 48.42
C PHE A 186 -16.55 -31.71 49.56
N LEU A 187 -17.86 -32.01 49.46
CA LEU A 187 -18.59 -32.69 50.53
C LEU A 187 -18.73 -34.23 50.37
N ILE A 188 -18.11 -34.88 49.37
CA ILE A 188 -18.40 -36.31 49.10
C ILE A 188 -17.17 -37.25 49.03
N LEU A 189 -15.92 -36.78 48.99
CA LEU A 189 -14.76 -37.69 48.87
C LEU A 189 -13.65 -37.39 49.88
N ASP A 190 -13.59 -38.22 50.91
CA ASP A 190 -12.63 -38.22 52.03
C ASP A 190 -11.22 -38.70 51.58
N LYS A 191 -10.61 -38.02 50.59
CA LYS A 191 -9.22 -38.24 50.16
C LYS A 191 -8.41 -36.94 50.16
N PRO A 192 -7.18 -36.93 50.72
CA PRO A 192 -6.31 -35.75 50.72
C PRO A 192 -5.51 -35.68 49.42
N LEU A 193 -6.18 -35.48 48.28
CA LEU A 193 -5.56 -35.13 47.01
C LEU A 193 -6.38 -34.01 46.38
N SER A 194 -6.00 -32.78 46.71
CA SER A 194 -6.60 -31.56 46.16
C SER A 194 -6.10 -31.36 44.72
N TYR A 195 -6.67 -32.10 43.75
CA TYR A 195 -6.46 -31.78 42.33
C TYR A 195 -7.19 -30.48 42.01
N GLY A 196 -6.48 -29.34 42.06
CA GLY A 196 -6.93 -28.19 41.29
C GLY A 196 -6.86 -28.54 39.80
N ILE A 197 -7.95 -28.28 39.06
CA ILE A 197 -8.07 -28.70 37.66
C ILE A 197 -7.29 -27.69 36.81
N VAL A 198 -6.13 -28.09 36.29
CA VAL A 198 -5.44 -27.32 35.27
C VAL A 198 -6.32 -27.26 34.02
N PRO A 199 -6.60 -26.06 33.46
CA PRO A 199 -7.43 -25.92 32.27
C PRO A 199 -6.84 -26.72 31.09
N SER A 200 -7.70 -27.37 30.29
CA SER A 200 -7.23 -28.18 29.16
C SER A 200 -6.39 -27.40 28.14
N ILE A 201 -6.60 -26.08 28.00
CA ILE A 201 -5.74 -25.23 27.17
C ILE A 201 -4.31 -25.14 27.73
N VAL A 202 -4.14 -25.07 29.04
CA VAL A 202 -2.82 -25.05 29.70
C VAL A 202 -2.18 -26.43 29.63
N THR A 203 -2.94 -27.51 29.86
CA THR A 203 -2.46 -28.89 29.70
C THR A 203 -2.03 -29.18 28.25
N SER A 204 -2.79 -28.72 27.25
CA SER A 204 -2.40 -28.87 25.84
C SER A 204 -1.16 -28.03 25.49
N GLY A 205 -1.02 -26.82 26.06
CA GLY A 205 0.20 -26.01 25.93
C GLY A 205 1.42 -26.71 26.51
N PHE A 206 1.28 -27.35 27.68
CA PHE A 206 2.34 -28.17 28.27
C PHE A 206 2.82 -29.26 27.31
N TYR A 207 1.92 -30.12 26.81
CA TYR A 207 2.30 -31.19 25.88
C TYR A 207 2.84 -30.67 24.54
N ARG A 208 2.34 -29.54 24.04
CA ARG A 208 2.83 -28.90 22.81
C ARG A 208 4.26 -28.39 22.96
N GLY A 209 4.62 -27.84 24.12
CA GLY A 209 6.00 -27.46 24.44
C GLY A 209 6.91 -28.68 24.67
N LEU A 210 6.39 -29.70 25.38
CA LEU A 210 7.14 -30.91 25.72
C LEU A 210 7.62 -31.69 24.48
N TYR A 211 6.74 -31.86 23.50
CA TYR A 211 7.03 -32.62 22.27
C TYR A 211 7.44 -31.73 21.09
N PHE A 212 7.90 -30.51 21.36
CA PHE A 212 8.37 -29.61 20.32
C PHE A 212 9.75 -30.05 19.80
N SER A 213 9.80 -30.40 18.50
CA SER A 213 11.04 -30.83 17.83
C SER A 213 11.59 -29.80 16.83
N GLY A 214 11.05 -28.57 16.84
CA GLY A 214 11.47 -27.51 15.94
C GLY A 214 12.67 -26.72 16.48
N ASN A 215 13.23 -25.83 15.64
CA ASN A 215 14.24 -24.88 16.09
C ASN A 215 13.57 -23.61 16.63
N LEU A 216 13.85 -23.18 17.86
CA LEU A 216 13.30 -21.95 18.44
C LEU A 216 13.86 -20.67 17.82
N SER A 217 15.02 -20.74 17.14
CA SER A 217 15.61 -19.60 16.44
C SER A 217 14.91 -19.26 15.13
N ASP A 218 14.16 -20.22 14.55
CA ASP A 218 13.35 -19.98 13.36
C ASP A 218 11.98 -19.42 13.78
N THR A 219 11.60 -18.30 13.16
CA THR A 219 10.37 -17.58 13.52
C THR A 219 9.13 -18.41 13.18
N LEU A 220 9.17 -19.20 12.10
CA LEU A 220 8.03 -19.99 11.66
C LEU A 220 7.69 -21.10 12.65
N THR A 221 8.70 -21.88 13.05
CA THR A 221 8.58 -22.94 14.07
C THR A 221 8.28 -22.37 15.44
N ARG A 222 8.86 -21.24 15.83
CA ARG A 222 8.53 -20.55 17.09
C ARG A 222 7.05 -20.13 17.15
N ASN A 223 6.50 -19.60 16.05
CA ASN A 223 5.08 -19.25 15.94
C ASN A 223 4.15 -20.49 16.10
N SER A 224 4.67 -21.69 15.88
CA SER A 224 3.95 -22.94 16.16
C SER A 224 3.83 -23.29 17.64
N LEU A 225 4.35 -22.48 18.57
CA LEU A 225 4.12 -22.58 20.02
C LEU A 225 3.24 -21.43 20.55
N LEU A 226 3.20 -20.32 19.83
CA LEU A 226 2.44 -19.13 20.19
C LEU A 226 0.94 -19.27 19.88
N SER A 227 0.13 -18.44 20.52
CA SER A 227 -1.32 -18.39 20.32
C SER A 227 -1.64 -17.47 19.16
N ARG A 228 -2.76 -17.71 18.48
CA ARG A 228 -3.16 -16.89 17.34
C ARG A 228 -3.71 -15.55 17.83
N THR A 229 -3.04 -14.47 17.47
CA THR A 229 -3.56 -13.10 17.61
C THR A 229 -4.63 -12.82 16.55
N THR A 230 -5.62 -11.98 16.84
CA THR A 230 -6.57 -11.55 15.81
C THR A 230 -5.91 -10.44 14.96
N CYS A 231 -5.55 -10.79 13.73
CA CYS A 231 -4.97 -9.86 12.76
C CYS A 231 -5.57 -10.14 11.37
N SER A 232 -6.56 -9.33 10.97
CA SER A 232 -7.31 -9.52 9.72
C SER A 232 -6.49 -9.25 8.45
N THR A 233 -5.51 -8.34 8.52
CA THR A 233 -4.70 -7.92 7.36
C THR A 233 -3.37 -8.66 7.21
N GLY A 234 -2.97 -9.45 8.22
CA GLY A 234 -1.65 -10.08 8.28
C GLY A 234 -0.48 -9.12 8.57
N ASN A 235 -0.72 -7.82 8.69
CA ASN A 235 0.25 -6.82 9.14
C ASN A 235 -0.35 -6.00 10.28
N CYS A 236 0.04 -6.28 11.52
CA CYS A 236 -0.54 -5.62 12.69
C CYS A 236 0.55 -5.08 13.62
N THR A 237 0.26 -3.95 14.28
CA THR A 237 1.16 -3.34 15.26
C THR A 237 0.43 -3.14 16.58
N TYR A 238 1.05 -3.57 17.67
CA TYR A 238 0.51 -3.44 19.02
C TYR A 238 1.33 -2.41 19.82
N PRO A 239 0.70 -1.67 20.74
CA PRO A 239 1.45 -0.88 21.71
C PRO A 239 2.22 -1.81 22.66
N ASP A 240 3.31 -1.32 23.25
CA ASP A 240 4.01 -2.05 24.30
C ASP A 240 3.06 -2.42 25.43
N PHE A 241 3.09 -3.67 25.88
CA PHE A 241 2.24 -4.16 26.96
C PHE A 241 3.01 -5.08 27.90
N ASP A 242 2.53 -5.14 29.13
CA ASP A 242 3.07 -6.01 30.17
C ASP A 242 2.12 -7.20 30.35
N SER A 243 2.67 -8.41 30.42
CA SER A 243 1.90 -9.65 30.61
C SER A 243 2.64 -10.61 31.53
N LEU A 244 1.88 -11.32 32.37
CA LEU A 244 2.39 -12.48 33.09
C LEU A 244 2.79 -13.58 32.11
N ALA A 245 3.89 -14.24 32.41
CA ALA A 245 4.48 -15.29 31.62
C ALA A 245 5.11 -16.36 32.51
N ILE A 246 5.42 -17.52 31.90
CA ILE A 246 6.22 -18.57 32.50
C ILE A 246 7.59 -18.52 31.82
N CYS A 247 8.62 -18.23 32.59
CA CYS A 247 10.00 -18.16 32.14
C CYS A 247 10.73 -19.45 32.52
N SER A 248 11.77 -19.79 31.76
CA SER A 248 12.71 -20.86 32.10
C SER A 248 14.07 -20.31 32.47
N ALA A 249 14.80 -21.04 33.30
CA ALA A 249 16.23 -20.84 33.53
C ALA A 249 16.89 -22.20 33.77
N CYS A 250 18.05 -22.41 33.15
CA CYS A 250 18.84 -23.63 33.32
C CYS A 250 20.25 -23.27 33.78
N ALA A 251 20.80 -24.08 34.69
CA ALA A 251 22.13 -23.94 35.24
C ALA A 251 22.87 -25.27 35.20
N ASN A 252 24.17 -25.22 34.92
CA ASN A 252 25.05 -26.37 35.03
C ASN A 252 25.49 -26.54 36.48
N VAL A 253 25.04 -27.61 37.13
CA VAL A 253 25.32 -27.94 38.54
C VAL A 253 26.28 -29.12 38.70
N THR A 254 26.99 -29.48 37.63
CA THR A 254 27.96 -30.59 37.61
C THR A 254 28.99 -30.48 38.73
N ASN A 255 29.44 -29.27 39.07
CA ASN A 255 30.44 -29.04 40.12
C ASN A 255 29.94 -29.31 41.55
N GLN A 256 28.63 -29.46 41.74
CA GLN A 256 28.02 -29.74 43.04
C GLN A 256 27.78 -31.24 43.27
N LEU A 257 28.08 -32.09 42.29
CA LEU A 257 27.90 -33.54 42.42
C LEU A 257 28.90 -34.13 43.42
N SER A 258 28.38 -34.92 44.35
CA SER A 258 29.17 -35.79 45.23
C SER A 258 29.13 -37.23 44.73
N MET A 259 30.30 -37.88 44.65
CA MET A 259 30.43 -39.26 44.24
C MET A 259 30.52 -40.16 45.46
N SER A 260 29.57 -41.09 45.60
CA SER A 260 29.65 -42.22 46.53
C SER A 260 29.79 -43.53 45.74
N ARG A 261 30.15 -44.62 46.42
CA ARG A 261 30.16 -45.96 45.80
C ARG A 261 29.09 -46.81 46.49
N GLY A 262 28.05 -47.15 45.73
CA GLY A 262 26.98 -48.05 46.18
C GLY A 262 27.25 -49.50 45.80
N LEU A 263 26.63 -50.43 46.53
CA LEU A 263 26.63 -51.85 46.16
C LEU A 263 25.49 -52.09 45.16
N SER A 264 25.82 -52.56 43.97
CA SER A 264 24.84 -53.03 42.99
C SER A 264 24.17 -54.32 43.45
N ARG A 265 23.03 -54.67 42.83
CA ARG A 265 22.32 -55.96 42.98
C ARG A 265 23.22 -57.20 42.78
N TYR A 266 24.37 -57.03 42.12
CA TYR A 266 25.38 -58.07 41.87
C TYR A 266 26.67 -57.95 42.71
N ASN A 267 26.66 -57.20 43.83
CA ASN A 267 27.81 -56.99 44.71
C ASN A 267 29.02 -56.26 44.10
N ASN A 268 28.83 -55.60 42.95
CA ASN A 268 29.85 -54.73 42.35
C ASN A 268 29.72 -53.31 42.92
N SER A 269 30.86 -52.64 43.18
CA SER A 269 30.89 -51.23 43.57
C SER A 269 30.60 -50.36 42.35
N VAL A 270 29.47 -49.66 42.34
CA VAL A 270 29.07 -48.76 41.25
C VAL A 270 29.12 -47.32 41.75
N PRO A 271 29.66 -46.38 40.95
CA PRO A 271 29.61 -44.95 41.30
C PRO A 271 28.16 -44.48 41.36
N GLN A 272 27.78 -43.88 42.49
CA GLN A 272 26.51 -43.20 42.71
C GLN A 272 26.77 -41.71 42.87
N TRP A 273 26.08 -40.89 42.07
CA TRP A 273 26.20 -39.44 42.11
C TRP A 273 25.01 -38.86 42.86
N THR A 274 25.29 -38.05 43.89
CA THR A 274 24.27 -37.42 44.74
C THR A 274 24.57 -35.94 44.89
N LEU A 275 23.53 -35.10 44.97
CA LEU A 275 23.72 -33.69 45.33
C LEU A 275 23.76 -33.52 46.86
N PRO A 276 24.58 -32.59 47.40
CA PRO A 276 24.78 -32.40 48.85
C PRO A 276 23.53 -31.91 49.59
N ASN A 277 22.59 -31.29 48.89
CA ASN A 277 21.29 -30.83 49.36
C ASN A 277 20.16 -31.85 49.12
N GLY A 278 20.46 -33.04 48.58
CA GLY A 278 19.45 -33.93 48.01
C GLY A 278 18.84 -33.33 46.73
N PHE A 279 17.71 -33.86 46.26
CA PHE A 279 16.99 -33.37 45.08
C PHE A 279 16.20 -32.07 45.34
N ALA A 280 16.54 -31.31 46.38
CA ALA A 280 15.84 -30.10 46.77
C ALA A 280 16.73 -28.88 46.62
N VAL A 281 16.29 -27.94 45.80
CA VAL A 281 16.94 -26.64 45.62
C VAL A 281 16.23 -25.64 46.51
N ASP A 282 17.01 -24.94 47.34
CA ASP A 282 16.53 -23.79 48.09
C ASP A 282 16.40 -22.61 47.12
N VAL A 283 15.19 -22.40 46.63
CA VAL A 283 14.87 -21.29 45.73
C VAL A 283 14.76 -20.03 46.60
N ASP A 284 15.84 -19.25 46.71
CA ASP A 284 15.80 -17.94 47.37
C ASP A 284 14.76 -17.06 46.63
N PRO A 285 13.61 -16.75 47.25
CA PRO A 285 12.54 -15.99 46.61
C PRO A 285 12.99 -14.57 46.24
N ASN A 286 14.14 -14.10 46.74
CA ASN A 286 14.75 -12.83 46.38
C ASN A 286 15.65 -12.90 45.13
N LYS A 287 15.92 -14.10 44.56
CA LYS A 287 16.87 -14.31 43.44
C LYS A 287 16.33 -14.99 42.16
N THR A 288 15.22 -15.72 42.22
CA THR A 288 14.78 -16.58 41.08
C THR A 288 13.29 -16.54 40.73
N GLY A 289 12.52 -15.59 41.27
CA GLY A 289 11.08 -15.51 41.03
C GLY A 289 10.30 -16.67 41.66
N LEU A 290 8.98 -16.71 41.45
CA LEU A 290 8.10 -17.72 42.05
C LEU A 290 8.18 -19.03 41.24
N PRO A 291 8.83 -20.08 41.76
CA PRO A 291 9.06 -21.31 41.00
C PRO A 291 7.74 -22.04 40.76
N VAL A 292 7.53 -22.47 39.53
CA VAL A 292 6.48 -23.41 39.10
C VAL A 292 6.99 -24.84 39.20
N VAL A 293 8.22 -25.13 38.76
CA VAL A 293 8.84 -26.44 38.97
C VAL A 293 10.35 -26.30 38.96
N ASN A 294 11.04 -27.23 39.62
CA ASN A 294 12.48 -27.39 39.51
C ASN A 294 12.81 -28.86 39.23
N ILE A 295 13.62 -29.10 38.21
CA ILE A 295 13.98 -30.43 37.74
C ILE A 295 15.48 -30.50 37.54
N THR A 296 16.10 -31.47 38.21
CA THR A 296 17.52 -31.79 38.09
C THR A 296 17.68 -33.10 37.33
N ALA A 297 18.50 -33.10 36.27
CA ALA A 297 18.89 -34.31 35.57
C ALA A 297 20.39 -34.59 35.79
N VAL A 298 20.74 -35.85 36.01
CA VAL A 298 22.12 -36.33 36.15
C VAL A 298 22.38 -37.39 35.10
N GLN A 299 23.32 -37.13 34.20
CA GLN A 299 23.74 -38.07 33.17
C GLN A 299 25.15 -38.60 33.52
N PRO A 300 25.31 -39.90 33.83
CA PRO A 300 26.63 -40.50 33.98
C PRO A 300 27.30 -40.62 32.61
N CYS A 301 28.63 -40.49 32.51
CA CYS A 301 29.27 -40.69 31.23
C CYS A 301 29.41 -42.17 30.83
N GLU A 302 29.34 -42.42 29.52
CA GLU A 302 29.46 -43.75 28.95
C GLU A 302 30.93 -44.07 28.65
N LYS A 303 31.58 -44.84 29.52
CA LYS A 303 32.82 -45.56 29.22
C LYS A 303 32.72 -47.00 29.72
N SER A 304 33.35 -47.92 28.98
CA SER A 304 33.46 -49.34 29.30
C SER A 304 34.10 -49.63 30.67
N ASP A 305 34.87 -48.68 31.22
CA ASP A 305 35.43 -48.75 32.57
C ASP A 305 34.74 -47.73 33.49
N LEU A 306 33.78 -48.19 34.30
CA LEU A 306 33.02 -47.44 35.33
C LEU A 306 33.89 -46.83 36.45
N THR A 307 35.21 -46.91 36.35
CA THR A 307 36.17 -46.49 37.39
C THR A 307 36.73 -45.08 37.19
N SER A 308 36.51 -44.45 36.02
CA SER A 308 37.08 -43.13 35.67
C SER A 308 36.10 -42.13 35.01
N CYS A 309 34.82 -42.46 34.96
CA CYS A 309 33.83 -41.62 34.28
C CYS A 309 33.16 -40.64 35.24
N GLY A 310 33.23 -39.33 34.94
CA GLY A 310 32.45 -38.29 35.64
C GLY A 310 30.95 -38.37 35.33
N ALA A 311 30.16 -37.47 35.90
CA ALA A 311 28.77 -37.27 35.54
C ALA A 311 28.54 -35.79 35.23
N THR A 312 27.60 -35.50 34.33
CA THR A 312 27.10 -34.15 34.09
C THR A 312 25.77 -33.99 34.81
N ALA A 313 25.55 -32.81 35.38
CA ALA A 313 24.27 -32.46 35.96
C ALA A 313 23.83 -31.07 35.50
N GLN A 314 22.58 -30.99 35.11
CA GLN A 314 21.92 -29.76 34.73
C GLN A 314 20.62 -29.63 35.50
N GLU A 315 20.35 -28.42 35.95
CA GLU A 315 19.16 -28.06 36.67
C GLU A 315 18.39 -27.03 35.85
N CYS A 316 17.10 -27.24 35.68
CA CYS A 316 16.21 -26.32 35.00
C CYS A 316 14.98 -26.02 35.83
N THR A 317 14.59 -24.75 35.88
CA THR A 317 13.40 -24.28 36.59
C THR A 317 12.47 -23.53 35.64
N LEU A 318 11.16 -23.74 35.82
CA LEU A 318 10.12 -22.87 35.30
C LEU A 318 9.63 -21.99 36.43
N TYR A 319 9.45 -20.69 36.19
CA TYR A 319 9.01 -19.73 37.20
C TYR A 319 8.11 -18.65 36.59
N TRP A 320 7.26 -18.05 37.42
CA TRP A 320 6.44 -16.92 37.00
C TRP A 320 7.28 -15.66 36.85
N CYS A 321 7.07 -14.94 35.75
CA CYS A 321 7.74 -13.69 35.45
C CYS A 321 6.74 -12.69 34.84
N LEU A 322 7.03 -11.40 34.98
CA LEU A 322 6.29 -10.33 34.31
C LEU A 322 7.17 -9.78 33.19
N ASN A 323 6.75 -9.96 31.94
CA ASN A 323 7.49 -9.52 30.77
C ASN A 323 6.82 -8.31 30.12
N ARG A 324 7.64 -7.37 29.65
CA ARG A 324 7.22 -6.30 28.77
C ARG A 324 7.48 -6.70 27.32
N TYR A 325 6.42 -6.74 26.53
CA TYR A 325 6.45 -7.19 25.15
C TYR A 325 6.36 -6.01 24.19
N LYS A 326 7.19 -6.08 23.15
CA LYS A 326 7.02 -5.32 21.92
C LYS A 326 6.63 -6.29 20.81
N SER A 327 5.34 -6.29 20.47
CA SER A 327 4.78 -7.28 19.55
C SER A 327 4.32 -6.66 18.23
N SER A 328 4.59 -7.35 17.13
CA SER A 328 4.10 -6.98 15.79
C SER A 328 3.86 -8.22 14.94
N VAL A 329 2.89 -8.15 14.03
CA VAL A 329 2.61 -9.22 13.07
C VAL A 329 3.02 -8.73 11.70
N VAL A 330 3.87 -9.48 11.01
CA VAL A 330 4.32 -9.19 9.65
C VAL A 330 4.08 -10.41 8.79
N GLN A 331 3.32 -10.26 7.71
CA GLN A 331 2.93 -11.35 6.80
C GLN A 331 2.26 -12.55 7.53
N GLY A 332 1.52 -12.26 8.60
CA GLY A 332 0.82 -13.27 9.40
C GLY A 332 1.68 -13.99 10.44
N LEU A 333 2.98 -13.67 10.54
CA LEU A 333 3.87 -14.19 11.58
C LEU A 333 4.01 -13.18 12.71
N LEU A 334 3.87 -13.65 13.95
CA LEU A 334 4.03 -12.84 15.16
C LEU A 334 5.51 -12.75 15.54
N TYR A 335 5.99 -11.52 15.75
CA TYR A 335 7.30 -11.18 16.27
C TYR A 335 7.10 -10.51 17.63
N GLU A 336 7.71 -11.07 18.67
CA GLU A 336 7.64 -10.53 20.02
C GLU A 336 9.04 -10.44 20.61
N ASP A 337 9.44 -9.22 20.95
CA ASP A 337 10.69 -8.96 21.65
C ASP A 337 10.39 -8.66 23.13
N ILE A 338 11.15 -9.30 24.02
CA ILE A 338 11.08 -9.06 25.46
C ILE A 338 11.99 -7.87 25.79
N MET A 339 11.39 -6.75 26.20
CA MET A 339 12.09 -5.51 26.50
C MET A 339 12.62 -5.48 27.94
N ASP A 340 11.84 -6.01 28.87
CA ASP A 340 12.18 -6.10 30.29
C ASP A 340 11.48 -7.29 30.94
N THR A 341 12.09 -7.85 31.98
CA THR A 341 11.59 -9.00 32.73
C THR A 341 11.72 -8.75 34.22
N VAL A 342 10.58 -8.63 34.90
CA VAL A 342 10.50 -8.58 36.35
C VAL A 342 10.32 -10.00 36.86
N LYS A 343 11.34 -10.48 37.60
CA LYS A 343 11.36 -11.85 38.13
C LYS A 343 10.61 -11.99 39.46
N TYR A 344 10.43 -10.91 40.22
CA TYR A 344 9.82 -10.95 41.57
C TYR A 344 8.48 -10.24 41.64
N GLY A 345 7.54 -10.84 42.37
CA GLY A 345 6.35 -10.15 42.87
C GLY A 345 6.32 -10.23 44.39
N PHE A 346 6.41 -9.09 45.09
CA PHE A 346 5.99 -8.99 46.49
C PHE A 346 5.59 -7.55 46.86
N THR A 347 4.46 -7.39 47.54
CA THR A 347 4.25 -6.32 48.52
C THR A 347 3.79 -6.93 49.84
N THR A 348 4.55 -6.71 50.91
CA THR A 348 4.09 -6.90 52.28
C THR A 348 3.12 -5.78 52.63
N ASN A 349 1.82 -6.05 52.65
CA ASN A 349 0.89 -5.30 53.49
C ASN A 349 0.01 -6.30 54.23
N ALA A 350 0.28 -6.45 55.52
CA ALA A 350 -0.33 -7.41 56.44
C ALA A 350 -1.84 -7.20 56.69
N ASN A 351 -2.54 -6.37 55.91
CA ASN A 351 -3.88 -5.87 56.25
C ASN A 351 -4.83 -5.79 55.06
N LEU A 352 -4.93 -6.83 54.23
CA LEU A 352 -6.13 -7.09 53.42
C LEU A 352 -6.34 -8.60 53.36
N LEU A 353 -7.55 -9.05 53.66
CA LEU A 353 -7.97 -10.45 53.54
C LEU A 353 -7.83 -10.90 52.07
N GLU A 354 -6.80 -11.69 51.74
CA GLU A 354 -6.70 -12.61 50.58
C GLU A 354 -5.33 -13.34 50.63
N ASN A 355 -5.18 -14.31 51.55
CA ASN A 355 -3.90 -14.93 51.94
C ASN A 355 -3.23 -15.86 50.90
N ASP A 356 -3.75 -15.98 49.67
CA ASP A 356 -3.33 -17.02 48.70
C ASP A 356 -3.00 -16.50 47.29
N THR A 357 -2.58 -15.23 47.13
CA THR A 357 -2.21 -14.65 45.81
C THR A 357 -0.84 -13.97 45.80
N TYR A 358 -0.05 -14.22 44.76
CA TYR A 358 1.20 -13.54 44.46
C TYR A 358 0.95 -12.32 43.57
N VAL A 359 1.51 -11.16 43.91
CA VAL A 359 1.26 -9.89 43.19
C VAL A 359 2.57 -9.36 42.59
N PHE A 360 2.59 -9.20 41.27
CA PHE A 360 3.64 -8.50 40.53
C PHE A 360 3.21 -7.05 40.29
N GLN A 361 4.18 -6.13 40.41
CA GLN A 361 3.98 -4.71 40.17
C GLN A 361 5.04 -4.21 39.21
N THR A 362 4.61 -3.29 38.36
CA THR A 362 5.46 -2.59 37.39
C THR A 362 5.47 -1.10 37.71
N ASN A 363 6.64 -0.47 37.56
CA ASN A 363 6.79 0.98 37.66
C ASN A 363 6.44 1.69 36.36
N TYR A 364 6.08 0.95 35.30
CA TYR A 364 5.76 1.51 34.00
C TYR A 364 4.33 2.07 33.98
N THR A 365 4.18 3.34 33.64
CA THR A 365 2.87 3.98 33.43
C THR A 365 2.30 3.53 32.09
N SER A 366 1.20 2.77 32.10
CA SER A 366 0.46 2.50 30.87
C SER A 366 -0.21 3.80 30.39
N LEU A 367 -0.23 4.04 29.08
CA LEU A 367 -0.78 5.25 28.44
C LEU A 367 -2.29 5.53 28.71
N ALA A 368 -2.95 4.71 29.53
CA ALA A 368 -4.39 4.80 29.79
C ALA A 368 -4.80 5.04 31.26
N GLN A 369 -3.91 5.00 32.26
CA GLN A 369 -4.26 5.36 33.66
C GLN A 369 -3.03 5.44 34.59
N GLU A 370 -2.98 6.48 35.43
CA GLU A 370 -1.97 6.80 36.47
C GLU A 370 -1.96 5.81 37.67
N THR A 371 -2.20 4.52 37.45
CA THR A 371 -2.16 3.52 38.52
C THR A 371 -1.15 2.44 38.19
N THR A 372 -0.26 2.12 39.15
CA THR A 372 0.59 0.92 39.11
C THR A 372 -0.27 -0.30 38.78
N THR A 373 -0.04 -0.93 37.62
CA THR A 373 -0.82 -2.10 37.22
C THR A 373 -0.35 -3.30 38.02
N LYS A 374 -1.23 -3.80 38.91
CA LYS A 374 -1.03 -5.06 39.65
C LYS A 374 -1.38 -6.25 38.75
N PHE A 375 -0.59 -7.31 38.87
CA PHE A 375 -0.78 -8.61 38.21
C PHE A 375 -0.79 -9.71 39.26
N ASN A 376 -1.76 -10.62 39.22
CA ASN A 376 -1.97 -11.57 40.30
C ASN A 376 -1.83 -13.02 39.82
N VAL A 377 -1.19 -13.87 40.63
CA VAL A 377 -1.10 -15.32 40.42
C VAL A 377 -1.60 -16.03 41.68
N SER A 378 -2.66 -16.81 41.58
CA SER A 378 -3.17 -17.62 42.68
C SER A 378 -2.14 -18.70 43.07
N LYS A 379 -1.88 -18.84 44.37
CA LYS A 379 -1.02 -19.88 44.93
C LYS A 379 -1.51 -21.28 44.55
N TRP A 380 -2.81 -21.51 44.65
CA TRP A 380 -3.42 -22.79 44.26
C TRP A 380 -3.35 -23.03 42.76
N GLY A 381 -3.51 -21.99 41.94
CA GLY A 381 -3.37 -22.12 40.48
C GLY A 381 -1.94 -22.50 40.10
N SER A 382 -0.95 -21.85 40.73
CA SER A 382 0.47 -22.20 40.55
C SER A 382 0.79 -23.60 41.06
N ALA A 383 0.22 -24.01 42.20
CA ALA A 383 0.42 -25.35 42.75
C ALA A 383 -0.14 -26.45 41.83
N SER A 384 -1.33 -26.28 41.27
CA SER A 384 -1.89 -27.26 40.32
C SER A 384 -1.07 -27.39 39.04
N LEU A 385 -0.50 -26.28 38.55
CA LEU A 385 0.44 -26.33 37.43
C LEU A 385 1.76 -27.04 37.82
N THR A 386 2.23 -26.83 39.06
CA THR A 386 3.39 -27.53 39.61
C THR A 386 3.14 -29.04 39.65
N ASP A 387 1.98 -29.46 40.16
CA ASP A 387 1.59 -30.87 40.28
C ASP A 387 1.52 -31.54 38.90
N LEU A 388 0.89 -30.89 37.90
CA LEU A 388 0.83 -31.40 36.52
C LEU A 388 2.23 -31.66 35.94
N ILE A 389 3.14 -30.69 36.10
CA ILE A 389 4.47 -30.77 35.53
C ILE A 389 5.32 -31.79 36.30
N ALA A 390 5.23 -31.79 37.63
CA ALA A 390 5.93 -32.73 38.49
C ALA A 390 5.48 -34.18 38.22
N GLU A 391 4.18 -34.46 38.24
CA GLU A 391 3.64 -35.81 37.97
C GLU A 391 4.07 -36.35 36.59
N THR A 392 4.22 -35.48 35.59
CA THR A 392 4.63 -35.90 34.25
C THR A 392 6.14 -36.09 34.11
N LEU A 393 6.95 -35.33 34.86
CA LEU A 393 8.40 -35.28 34.69
C LEU A 393 9.20 -35.98 35.79
N THR A 394 8.59 -36.33 36.93
CA THR A 394 9.25 -37.08 38.01
C THR A 394 8.95 -38.57 37.90
N GLN A 395 9.75 -39.31 37.12
CA GLN A 395 9.90 -40.77 37.26
C GLN A 395 11.37 -41.18 37.16
N GLU A 396 11.74 -42.30 37.77
CA GLU A 396 13.08 -42.88 37.64
C GLU A 396 13.19 -43.69 36.32
N VAL A 397 14.10 -43.31 35.43
CA VAL A 397 14.40 -44.08 34.20
C VAL A 397 15.59 -45.00 34.46
N PHE A 398 15.34 -46.32 34.44
CA PHE A 398 16.39 -47.33 34.59
C PHE A 398 16.92 -47.74 33.21
N TRP A 399 18.17 -47.42 32.91
CA TRP A 399 18.84 -47.93 31.71
C TRP A 399 18.82 -49.46 31.77
N TRP A 400 18.38 -50.11 30.67
CA TRP A 400 18.12 -51.54 30.48
C TRP A 400 16.66 -51.96 30.73
N GLY A 401 15.77 -51.53 29.83
CA GLY A 401 14.46 -52.17 29.62
C GLY A 401 13.36 -51.80 30.61
N ALA A 402 13.52 -50.75 31.41
CA ALA A 402 12.39 -50.11 32.08
C ALA A 402 11.76 -49.07 31.14
N ASN A 403 10.42 -49.05 31.10
CA ASN A 403 9.63 -48.07 30.37
C ASN A 403 9.84 -46.67 31.01
N GLY A 404 10.80 -45.89 30.52
CA GLY A 404 10.72 -44.44 30.70
C GLY A 404 9.44 -43.95 30.01
N THR A 405 8.75 -42.97 30.59
CA THR A 405 7.65 -42.32 29.88
C THR A 405 8.23 -41.48 28.74
N ASP A 406 7.57 -41.48 27.58
CA ASP A 406 7.91 -40.65 26.40
C ASP A 406 8.18 -39.17 26.78
N ALA A 407 7.55 -38.67 27.85
CA ALA A 407 7.76 -37.34 28.41
C ALA A 407 9.19 -37.08 28.91
N ILE A 408 9.82 -38.05 29.58
CA ILE A 408 11.17 -37.90 30.13
C ILE A 408 12.20 -38.01 29.02
N GLU A 409 11.97 -38.89 28.05
CA GLU A 409 12.79 -38.99 26.84
C GLU A 409 12.78 -37.66 26.06
N ALA A 410 11.61 -37.01 25.97
CA ALA A 410 11.47 -35.69 25.34
C ALA A 410 12.19 -34.56 26.10
N VAL A 411 12.23 -34.58 27.44
CA VAL A 411 12.92 -33.56 28.24
C VAL A 411 14.43 -33.68 28.17
N VAL A 412 14.96 -34.89 28.31
CA VAL A 412 16.40 -35.11 28.44
C VAL A 412 17.06 -35.26 27.06
N SER A 413 16.26 -35.28 25.97
CA SER A 413 16.72 -35.52 24.59
C SER A 413 17.54 -36.80 24.43
N LEU A 414 17.30 -37.77 25.32
CA LEU A 414 18.01 -39.04 25.34
C LEU A 414 17.41 -39.93 24.26
N ASP A 415 18.02 -39.97 23.08
CA ASP A 415 17.82 -41.10 22.19
C ASP A 415 18.53 -42.31 22.82
N PRO A 416 17.82 -43.38 23.21
CA PRO A 416 18.45 -44.59 23.76
C PRO A 416 19.42 -45.26 22.77
N THR A 417 19.46 -44.83 21.51
CA THR A 417 20.40 -45.31 20.49
C THR A 417 21.69 -44.47 20.34
N PHE A 418 21.77 -43.25 20.91
CA PHE A 418 22.94 -42.36 20.81
C PHE A 418 23.38 -41.77 22.17
N PRO A 419 24.05 -42.57 23.01
CA PRO A 419 24.53 -42.17 24.34
C PRO A 419 25.68 -41.12 24.39
N SER A 420 26.07 -40.55 23.24
CA SER A 420 27.16 -39.56 23.11
C SER A 420 26.70 -38.09 23.08
N VAL A 421 25.39 -37.83 23.17
CA VAL A 421 24.85 -36.46 23.22
C VAL A 421 24.93 -35.91 24.65
N PRO A 422 25.53 -34.73 24.88
CA PRO A 422 25.59 -34.12 26.20
C PRO A 422 24.20 -33.67 26.65
N LEU A 423 23.89 -33.89 27.93
CA LEU A 423 22.69 -33.38 28.61
C LEU A 423 22.50 -31.88 28.34
N ASP A 424 21.45 -31.55 27.58
CA ASP A 424 20.98 -30.17 27.40
C ASP A 424 19.46 -30.09 27.39
N MET A 425 18.89 -29.69 28.52
CA MET A 425 17.46 -29.47 28.72
C MET A 425 17.01 -28.05 28.33
N SER A 426 17.94 -27.14 28.01
CA SER A 426 17.65 -25.73 27.73
C SER A 426 16.61 -25.52 26.62
N PRO A 427 16.72 -26.14 25.42
CA PRO A 427 15.76 -25.90 24.34
C PRO A 427 14.35 -26.40 24.69
N THR A 428 14.23 -27.53 25.39
CA THR A 428 12.93 -28.08 25.81
C THR A 428 12.28 -27.19 26.88
N PHE A 429 13.05 -26.69 27.85
CA PHE A 429 12.53 -25.77 28.85
C PHE A 429 12.15 -24.40 28.27
N GLU A 430 12.87 -23.91 27.27
CA GLU A 430 12.49 -22.69 26.54
C GLU A 430 11.20 -22.91 25.72
N ALA A 431 11.05 -24.06 25.05
CA ALA A 431 9.82 -24.41 24.34
C ALA A 431 8.62 -24.57 25.29
N LEU A 432 8.82 -25.20 26.45
CA LEU A 432 7.82 -25.30 27.52
C LEU A 432 7.41 -23.92 28.03
N ALA A 433 8.37 -23.05 28.35
CA ALA A 433 8.12 -21.68 28.80
C ALA A 433 7.27 -20.89 27.78
N LEU A 434 7.63 -20.95 26.49
CA LEU A 434 6.89 -20.27 25.41
C LEU A 434 5.48 -20.82 25.25
N SER A 435 5.32 -22.15 25.19
CA SER A 435 4.01 -22.76 24.96
C SER A 435 3.07 -22.62 26.15
N LEU A 436 3.60 -22.76 27.38
CA LEU A 436 2.84 -22.50 28.60
C LEU A 436 2.45 -21.02 28.71
N THR A 437 3.37 -20.08 28.45
CA THR A 437 3.04 -18.65 28.44
C THR A 437 1.88 -18.35 27.49
N SER A 438 1.97 -18.85 26.26
CA SER A 438 0.93 -18.75 25.24
C SER A 438 -0.41 -19.34 25.69
N ALA A 439 -0.39 -20.50 26.33
CA ALA A 439 -1.59 -21.19 26.79
C ALA A 439 -2.25 -20.50 27.98
N VAL A 440 -1.46 -20.01 28.95
CA VAL A 440 -1.99 -19.26 30.10
C VAL A 440 -2.49 -17.89 29.67
N CYS A 441 -1.83 -17.21 28.71
CA CYS A 441 -2.34 -15.96 28.14
C CYS A 441 -3.63 -16.16 27.35
N SER A 442 -3.89 -17.35 26.83
CA SER A 442 -5.14 -17.68 26.11
C SER A 442 -6.25 -18.17 27.04
N TYR A 443 -5.96 -18.39 28.32
CA TYR A 443 -6.91 -18.90 29.29
C TYR A 443 -7.78 -17.76 29.83
N SER A 444 -9.08 -17.80 29.48
CA SER A 444 -10.11 -16.88 29.95
C SER A 444 -10.92 -17.55 31.06
N HIS A 445 -10.88 -17.03 32.29
CA HIS A 445 -11.83 -17.45 33.32
C HIS A 445 -13.01 -16.47 33.45
N ASP A 446 -12.73 -15.17 33.39
CA ASP A 446 -13.69 -14.07 33.55
C ASP A 446 -13.27 -12.86 32.70
N GLU A 447 -14.20 -11.97 32.32
CA GLU A 447 -13.93 -10.76 31.51
C GLU A 447 -12.88 -9.83 32.17
N MET A 448 -12.69 -9.92 33.50
CA MET A 448 -11.67 -9.18 34.25
C MET A 448 -10.27 -9.83 34.28
N SER A 449 -10.13 -11.10 33.87
CA SER A 449 -8.87 -11.86 33.96
C SER A 449 -7.98 -11.76 32.73
N LEU A 450 -8.60 -11.63 31.54
CA LEU A 450 -7.91 -11.44 30.27
C LEU A 450 -7.99 -9.99 29.82
N ARG A 451 -6.82 -9.40 29.58
CA ARG A 451 -6.74 -8.12 28.89
C ARG A 451 -6.36 -8.38 27.45
N GLN A 452 -7.29 -8.19 26.54
CA GLN A 452 -6.94 -8.09 25.12
C GLN A 452 -6.30 -6.73 24.88
N VAL A 453 -5.05 -6.73 24.41
CA VAL A 453 -4.36 -5.51 24.04
C VAL A 453 -4.76 -5.16 22.62
N SER A 454 -5.45 -4.03 22.47
CA SER A 454 -5.88 -3.53 21.17
C SER A 454 -4.69 -2.90 20.42
N GLY A 455 -4.41 -3.43 19.24
CA GLY A 455 -3.49 -2.89 18.26
C GLY A 455 -4.20 -2.46 16.98
N GLN A 456 -3.41 -2.11 15.97
CA GLN A 456 -3.91 -1.65 14.67
C GLN A 456 -3.58 -2.68 13.59
N ALA A 457 -4.58 -3.10 12.83
CA ALA A 457 -4.41 -3.89 11.62
C ALA A 457 -4.17 -2.94 10.44
N LEU A 458 -2.96 -3.03 9.87
CA LEU A 458 -2.49 -2.16 8.81
C LEU A 458 -2.77 -2.79 7.44
N GLN A 459 -3.35 -2.00 6.55
CA GLN A 459 -3.50 -2.35 5.14
C GLN A 459 -2.80 -1.31 4.26
N ALA A 460 -2.12 -1.79 3.22
CA ALA A 460 -1.52 -0.92 2.21
C ALA A 460 -2.62 -0.43 1.25
N ILE A 461 -3.14 0.77 1.50
CA ILE A 461 -4.19 1.37 0.68
C ILE A 461 -3.53 2.28 -0.38
N PRO A 462 -3.91 2.16 -1.66
CA PRO A 462 -3.42 3.07 -2.68
C PRO A 462 -4.04 4.47 -2.44
N ARG A 463 -3.18 5.48 -2.28
CA ARG A 463 -3.56 6.89 -2.15
C ARG A 463 -3.09 7.68 -3.37
N LEU A 464 -3.91 8.64 -3.77
CA LEU A 464 -3.60 9.53 -4.88
C LEU A 464 -2.68 10.67 -4.39
N ARG A 465 -1.46 10.72 -4.91
CA ARG A 465 -0.55 11.85 -4.72
C ARG A 465 -0.41 12.64 -6.00
N VAL A 466 -0.61 13.95 -5.89
CA VAL A 466 -0.59 14.89 -7.03
C VAL A 466 0.80 15.51 -7.16
N ARG A 467 1.40 15.42 -8.35
CA ARG A 467 2.66 16.10 -8.70
C ARG A 467 2.38 17.38 -9.46
N TRP A 468 2.23 18.47 -8.72
CA TRP A 468 1.91 19.80 -9.26
C TRP A 468 2.94 20.34 -10.27
N GLU A 469 4.17 19.83 -10.26
CA GLU A 469 5.24 20.18 -11.22
C GLU A 469 4.79 20.03 -12.69
N TRP A 470 3.99 19.00 -12.98
CA TRP A 470 3.58 18.65 -14.34
C TRP A 470 2.44 19.53 -14.90
N ILE A 471 1.79 20.35 -14.05
CA ILE A 471 0.74 21.27 -14.50
C ILE A 471 1.29 22.53 -15.19
N THR A 472 2.58 22.79 -15.02
CA THR A 472 3.26 23.99 -15.50
C THR A 472 3.16 24.14 -17.02
N LEU A 473 3.35 23.05 -17.77
CA LEU A 473 3.31 23.06 -19.24
C LEU A 473 1.90 23.40 -19.78
N PRO A 474 0.80 22.69 -19.41
CA PRO A 474 -0.55 23.05 -19.83
C PRO A 474 -0.92 24.51 -19.50
N PHE A 475 -0.54 24.98 -18.32
CA PHE A 475 -0.84 26.34 -17.88
C PHE A 475 -0.04 27.38 -18.68
N ALA A 476 1.25 27.14 -18.93
CA ALA A 476 2.08 27.98 -19.78
C ALA A 476 1.52 28.06 -21.21
N LEU A 477 1.01 26.96 -21.76
CA LEU A 477 0.40 26.94 -23.10
C LEU A 477 -0.90 27.73 -23.17
N GLN A 478 -1.72 27.74 -22.12
CA GLN A 478 -2.90 28.61 -22.03
C GLN A 478 -2.52 30.09 -22.06
N ILE A 479 -1.49 30.48 -21.30
CA ILE A 479 -1.01 31.87 -21.27
C ILE A 479 -0.42 32.27 -22.62
N ILE A 480 0.46 31.45 -23.18
CA ILE A 480 1.11 31.72 -24.48
C ILE A 480 0.07 31.82 -25.60
N SER A 481 -0.92 30.93 -25.62
CA SER A 481 -2.00 30.96 -26.63
C SER A 481 -2.88 32.21 -26.50
N LEU A 482 -3.24 32.63 -25.28
CA LEU A 482 -3.99 33.87 -25.05
C LEU A 482 -3.21 35.11 -25.51
N LEU A 483 -1.92 35.19 -25.15
CA LEU A 483 -1.05 36.29 -25.57
C LEU A 483 -0.92 36.37 -27.09
N LEU A 484 -0.73 35.22 -27.75
CA LEU A 484 -0.69 35.14 -29.21
C LEU A 484 -2.03 35.54 -29.85
N LEU A 485 -3.16 35.10 -29.28
CA LEU A 485 -4.49 35.46 -29.73
C LEU A 485 -4.68 36.98 -29.66
N CYS A 486 -4.48 37.58 -28.49
CA CYS A 486 -4.57 39.02 -28.27
C CYS A 486 -3.64 39.80 -29.20
N TYR A 487 -2.39 39.36 -29.35
CA TYR A 487 -1.43 39.97 -30.28
C TYR A 487 -1.94 39.96 -31.72
N THR A 488 -2.46 38.82 -32.20
CA THR A 488 -2.99 38.72 -33.56
C THR A 488 -4.23 39.59 -33.76
N VAL A 489 -5.14 39.66 -32.78
CA VAL A 489 -6.33 40.51 -32.84
C VAL A 489 -5.94 41.99 -32.92
N VAL A 490 -5.09 42.47 -32.00
CA VAL A 490 -4.65 43.87 -31.96
C VAL A 490 -3.92 44.26 -33.24
N LYS A 491 -2.98 43.42 -33.72
CA LYS A 491 -2.22 43.71 -34.94
C LYS A 491 -3.09 43.71 -36.20
N THR A 492 -4.10 42.83 -36.25
CA THR A 492 -5.04 42.75 -37.38
C THR A 492 -5.97 43.96 -37.40
N SER A 493 -6.48 44.35 -36.22
CA SER A 493 -7.31 45.55 -36.01
C SER A 493 -6.57 46.84 -36.39
N LEU A 494 -5.37 47.05 -35.84
CA LEU A 494 -4.55 48.25 -36.09
C LEU A 494 -4.21 48.43 -37.58
N LYS A 495 -3.93 47.33 -38.29
CA LYS A 495 -3.60 47.37 -39.72
C LYS A 495 -4.82 47.28 -40.63
N ARG A 496 -6.05 47.27 -40.09
CA ARG A 496 -7.32 47.11 -40.81
C ARG A 496 -7.29 45.98 -41.84
N ARG A 497 -6.64 44.87 -41.49
CA ARG A 497 -6.47 43.73 -42.41
C ARG A 497 -7.74 42.88 -42.40
N PRO A 498 -8.12 42.31 -43.55
CA PRO A 498 -9.26 41.42 -43.60
C PRO A 498 -9.01 40.14 -42.79
N VAL A 499 -10.06 39.67 -42.12
CA VAL A 499 -10.02 38.52 -41.22
C VAL A 499 -10.42 37.25 -41.99
N TRP A 500 -9.42 36.53 -42.50
CA TRP A 500 -9.62 35.31 -43.30
C TRP A 500 -9.30 34.02 -42.52
N LYS A 501 -8.48 34.10 -41.46
CA LYS A 501 -8.18 32.98 -40.54
C LYS A 501 -7.74 31.72 -41.29
N SER A 502 -8.40 30.58 -41.08
CA SER A 502 -8.14 29.30 -41.77
C SER A 502 -9.00 29.07 -43.02
N SER A 503 -9.64 30.11 -43.55
CA SER A 503 -10.64 29.95 -44.61
C SER A 503 -10.03 29.56 -45.96
N PHE A 504 -10.40 28.38 -46.45
CA PHE A 504 -10.04 27.90 -47.79
C PHE A 504 -10.57 28.80 -48.91
N LEU A 505 -11.71 29.46 -48.68
CA LEU A 505 -12.36 30.33 -49.64
C LEU A 505 -11.45 31.48 -50.07
N ALA A 506 -10.70 32.07 -49.15
CA ALA A 506 -9.74 33.12 -49.48
C ALA A 506 -8.68 32.61 -50.47
N THR A 507 -8.17 31.39 -50.28
CA THR A 507 -7.21 30.76 -51.20
C THR A 507 -7.79 30.57 -52.60
N VAL A 508 -9.06 30.19 -52.69
CA VAL A 508 -9.74 29.97 -53.98
C VAL A 508 -9.93 31.30 -54.72
N PHE A 509 -10.38 32.36 -54.04
CA PHE A 509 -10.60 33.67 -54.64
C PHE A 509 -9.30 34.37 -55.06
N PHE A 510 -8.20 34.15 -54.34
CA PHE A 510 -6.88 34.69 -54.71
C PHE A 510 -6.05 33.75 -55.62
N GLY A 511 -6.57 32.57 -55.98
CA GLY A 511 -5.91 31.62 -56.86
C GLY A 511 -5.94 32.04 -58.34
N VAL A 512 -4.84 31.77 -59.07
CA VAL A 512 -4.61 32.21 -60.47
C VAL A 512 -5.74 31.82 -61.43
N ARG A 513 -6.40 30.68 -61.20
CA ARG A 513 -7.43 30.12 -62.12
C ARG A 513 -8.83 30.70 -61.93
N LEU A 514 -9.17 31.22 -60.75
CA LEU A 514 -10.44 31.94 -60.52
C LEU A 514 -10.32 33.44 -60.71
N ARG A 515 -9.10 34.00 -60.58
CA ARG A 515 -8.85 35.44 -60.79
C ARG A 515 -9.38 35.92 -62.15
N SER A 516 -9.35 35.07 -63.18
CA SER A 516 -9.86 35.37 -64.52
C SER A 516 -11.39 35.30 -64.67
N MET A 517 -12.13 34.78 -63.68
CA MET A 517 -13.59 34.63 -63.71
C MET A 517 -14.33 35.62 -62.78
N ILE A 518 -13.60 36.45 -62.03
CA ILE A 518 -14.14 37.37 -61.02
C ILE A 518 -13.97 38.81 -61.55
N PRO A 519 -14.97 39.71 -61.37
CA PRO A 519 -14.84 41.12 -61.76
C PRO A 519 -13.65 41.82 -61.06
N ASP A 520 -13.21 42.96 -61.61
CA ASP A 520 -11.93 43.64 -61.35
C ASP A 520 -11.52 43.88 -59.88
N SER A 521 -12.43 43.75 -58.91
CA SER A 521 -12.12 43.86 -57.47
C SER A 521 -12.53 42.62 -56.67
N VAL A 522 -11.55 41.94 -56.08
CA VAL A 522 -11.77 40.81 -55.16
C VAL A 522 -12.34 41.35 -53.84
N PRO A 523 -13.43 40.77 -53.29
CA PRO A 523 -13.99 41.23 -52.03
C PRO A 523 -12.99 41.07 -50.88
N ASN A 524 -12.80 42.11 -50.07
CA ASN A 524 -11.87 42.06 -48.93
C ASN A 524 -12.45 41.31 -47.73
N ARG A 525 -13.77 41.30 -47.54
CA ARG A 525 -14.41 40.64 -46.38
C ARG A 525 -14.74 39.20 -46.69
N PHE A 526 -14.54 38.34 -45.68
CA PHE A 526 -14.83 36.92 -45.79
C PHE A 526 -16.31 36.62 -46.11
N ILE A 527 -17.23 37.43 -45.61
CA ILE A 527 -18.68 37.24 -45.83
C ILE A 527 -19.06 37.59 -47.26
N ASP A 528 -18.45 38.63 -47.83
CA ASP A 528 -18.68 38.99 -49.23
C ASP A 528 -18.19 37.87 -50.16
N MET A 529 -17.08 37.22 -49.83
CA MET A 529 -16.63 36.02 -50.53
C MET A 529 -17.63 34.86 -50.43
N LYS A 530 -18.23 34.61 -49.25
CA LYS A 530 -19.27 33.57 -49.09
C LYS A 530 -20.52 33.85 -49.91
N ILE A 531 -21.02 35.08 -49.87
CA ILE A 531 -22.18 35.52 -50.66
C ILE A 531 -21.92 35.36 -52.15
N LEU A 532 -20.68 35.64 -52.60
CA LEU A 532 -20.29 35.47 -54.00
C LEU A 532 -20.11 33.98 -54.36
N ALA A 533 -19.57 33.17 -53.46
CA ALA A 533 -19.45 31.73 -53.64
C ALA A 533 -20.81 31.02 -53.76
N ASP A 534 -21.81 31.44 -52.98
CA ASP A 534 -23.18 30.90 -53.08
C ASP A 534 -23.81 31.16 -54.47
N LYS A 535 -23.30 32.13 -55.23
CA LYS A 535 -23.75 32.47 -56.58
C LYS A 535 -22.98 31.73 -57.68
N ILE A 536 -21.79 31.20 -57.38
CA ILE A 536 -20.91 30.55 -58.37
C ILE A 536 -21.06 29.03 -58.24
N LYS A 537 -21.72 28.38 -59.21
CA LYS A 537 -21.77 26.92 -59.30
C LYS A 537 -20.50 26.37 -59.94
N PHE A 538 -19.74 25.58 -59.19
CA PHE A 538 -18.58 24.84 -59.71
C PHE A 538 -19.05 23.61 -60.51
N SER A 539 -18.77 23.56 -61.82
CA SER A 539 -18.85 22.32 -62.60
C SER A 539 -17.44 21.78 -62.81
N THR A 540 -17.18 20.55 -62.36
CA THR A 540 -15.89 19.86 -62.55
C THR A 540 -15.82 19.05 -63.84
N ARG A 541 -16.88 19.05 -64.67
CA ARG A 541 -16.86 18.34 -65.95
C ARG A 541 -16.12 19.14 -67.01
N LYS A 542 -15.03 18.57 -67.53
CA LYS A 542 -14.43 18.98 -68.80
C LYS A 542 -15.51 18.91 -69.89
N ALA A 543 -15.68 19.97 -70.64
CA ALA A 543 -16.18 19.86 -72.00
C ALA A 543 -15.10 19.11 -72.80
N GLU A 544 -15.43 17.91 -73.25
CA GLU A 544 -14.68 17.21 -74.31
C GLU A 544 -14.98 17.84 -75.67
#